data_AF-A0A1G7EHI2-F1
#
_entry.id   AF-A0A1G7EHI2-F1
#
_cell.length_a   1.000
_cell.length_b   1.000
_cell.length_c   1.000
_cell.angle_alpha   90.00
_cell.angle_beta   90.00
_cell.angle_gamma   90.00
#
_symmetry.space_group_name_H-M   'P 1'
#
loop_
_entity.id
_entity.type
_entity.pdbx_description
1 polymer ?
#
loop_
_entity_poly.entity_id
_entity_poly.type
_entity_poly.pdbx_seq_one_letter_code
_entity_poly.pdbx_strand_id
1 'polypeptide(L)'
;MGLCFSTSSGSSSRRGSNVDSTRNSSATTDRSAQERTASQAGSHLSDLSRSRSGLSNAETVAFQRQRTAVLSSARRLTLSEAKAAVTDVLKLVRDTYYRPNLKSGNKVHGDGGPEEAVRQERATLEVERIRAQADPLKAAMEGEAHQCQELALLAMHHLQERGLNAQILELGGDDEGVAHDVAIIGPAPNPLPADMKNWPADVYVCDPWSNIACSAKDYPKEFTSKMKKWEDAGKLVGYQPKGFVLPTDRQWVNDVLHGEKMI
;
A
#
# COMPACT_ATOMS: atom_id res chain seq x y z
N MET A 1 -2.14 7.26 18.98
CA MET A 1 -2.50 5.85 18.75
C MET A 1 -2.40 5.53 17.25
N GLY A 2 -1.18 5.40 16.73
CA GLY A 2 -0.94 4.99 15.35
C GLY A 2 -1.29 3.52 15.17
N LEU A 3 -2.33 3.24 14.39
CA LEU A 3 -2.66 1.94 13.80
C LEU A 3 -2.89 2.17 12.29
N CYS A 4 -2.76 1.15 11.45
CA CYS A 4 -2.80 1.29 9.99
C CYS A 4 -4.06 2.05 9.54
N PHE A 5 -3.87 3.15 8.80
CA PHE A 5 -4.97 3.94 8.28
C PHE A 5 -4.51 4.76 7.07
N SER A 6 -5.04 4.40 5.89
CA SER A 6 -4.86 5.14 4.64
C SER A 6 -6.17 5.87 4.33
N THR A 7 -6.21 7.21 4.46
CA THR A 7 -7.41 7.98 4.12
C THR A 7 -7.55 8.12 2.61
N SER A 8 -8.40 7.30 1.98
CA SER A 8 -8.72 7.40 0.55
C SER A 8 -9.50 8.69 0.25
N SER A 9 -8.89 9.60 -0.52
CA SER A 9 -9.45 10.91 -0.86
C SER A 9 -10.49 10.85 -2.00
N GLY A 10 -11.54 10.06 -1.80
CA GLY A 10 -12.63 9.85 -2.76
C GLY A 10 -13.72 10.93 -2.70
N SER A 11 -13.79 11.80 -3.72
CA SER A 11 -14.78 12.89 -3.83
C SER A 11 -16.22 12.41 -4.06
N SER A 12 -16.93 12.09 -2.97
CA SER A 12 -18.34 11.64 -3.04
C SER A 12 -19.30 12.76 -3.50
N SER A 13 -19.83 12.62 -4.72
CA SER A 13 -20.72 13.60 -5.35
C SER A 13 -22.16 13.44 -4.89
N ARG A 14 -22.64 14.35 -4.03
CA ARG A 14 -24.04 14.38 -3.59
C ARG A 14 -24.99 14.71 -4.75
N ARG A 15 -25.94 13.81 -5.03
CA ARG A 15 -27.28 14.18 -5.51
C ARG A 15 -28.21 14.31 -4.30
N GLY A 16 -29.15 15.25 -4.33
CA GLY A 16 -30.06 15.53 -3.23
C GLY A 16 -31.50 15.76 -3.67
N SER A 17 -32.34 16.11 -2.71
CA SER A 17 -33.74 16.50 -2.89
C SER A 17 -34.13 17.57 -1.86
N ASN A 18 -35.02 18.48 -2.25
CA ASN A 18 -35.41 19.65 -1.45
C ASN A 18 -36.57 19.36 -0.48
N VAL A 19 -36.72 20.23 0.53
CA VAL A 19 -37.93 20.95 1.01
C VAL A 19 -37.47 21.72 2.27
N ASP A 20 -37.24 23.04 2.24
CA ASP A 20 -38.22 24.16 2.19
C ASP A 20 -39.06 24.25 3.49
N SER A 21 -39.07 25.33 4.29
CA SER A 21 -38.57 26.71 4.09
C SER A 21 -37.61 27.17 5.23
N THR A 22 -37.53 28.38 5.83
CA THR A 22 -38.42 29.57 5.89
C THR A 22 -37.65 30.85 6.30
N ARG A 23 -38.34 32.01 6.21
CA ARG A 23 -38.19 33.30 6.96
C ARG A 23 -37.45 33.21 8.32
N ASN A 24 -36.73 34.22 8.82
CA ASN A 24 -36.56 35.66 8.47
C ASN A 24 -35.30 36.21 9.23
N SER A 25 -34.77 37.44 9.04
CA SER A 25 -34.56 38.35 7.90
C SER A 25 -33.87 39.65 8.39
N SER A 26 -33.20 40.39 7.48
CA SER A 26 -32.65 41.77 7.63
C SER A 26 -31.40 41.96 8.53
N ALA A 27 -30.45 42.89 8.28
CA ALA A 27 -30.01 43.70 7.11
C ALA A 27 -28.69 44.45 7.56
N THR A 28 -27.95 45.32 6.83
CA THR A 28 -28.03 45.98 5.50
C THR A 28 -26.61 46.50 5.12
N THR A 29 -26.32 46.75 3.82
CA THR A 29 -25.22 47.64 3.29
C THR A 29 -23.75 47.26 3.63
N ASP A 30 -22.66 47.65 2.95
CA ASP A 30 -22.33 48.47 1.74
C ASP A 30 -20.83 48.18 1.37
N ARG A 31 -20.18 48.54 0.22
CA ARG A 31 -20.57 48.98 -1.14
C ARG A 31 -19.33 48.89 -2.09
N SER A 32 -19.55 48.69 -3.40
CA SER A 32 -18.65 49.11 -4.54
C SER A 32 -17.21 48.56 -4.65
N ALA A 33 -16.50 48.58 -5.81
CA ALA A 33 -16.89 48.53 -7.23
C ALA A 33 -15.65 48.41 -8.16
N GLN A 34 -15.78 47.72 -9.31
CA GLN A 34 -14.94 47.83 -10.54
C GLN A 34 -13.43 47.46 -10.40
N GLU A 35 -12.57 47.31 -11.41
CA GLU A 35 -12.57 47.48 -12.89
C GLU A 35 -12.04 46.17 -13.58
N ARG A 36 -12.62 45.66 -14.68
CA ARG A 36 -12.41 45.97 -16.11
C ARG A 36 -10.97 45.91 -16.66
N THR A 37 -10.74 44.98 -17.60
CA THR A 37 -9.91 45.14 -18.83
C THR A 37 -10.44 44.14 -19.89
N ALA A 38 -10.25 44.41 -21.19
CA ALA A 38 -10.92 43.62 -22.25
C ALA A 38 -10.26 43.68 -23.65
N SER A 39 -10.30 42.54 -24.36
CA SER A 39 -10.05 42.40 -25.82
C SER A 39 -8.60 42.70 -26.29
N GLN A 40 -8.12 42.52 -27.53
CA GLN A 40 -8.64 42.10 -28.87
C GLN A 40 -7.52 41.22 -29.51
N ALA A 41 -7.74 40.08 -30.17
CA ALA A 41 -8.33 39.81 -31.51
C ALA A 41 -7.37 39.96 -32.72
N GLY A 42 -7.15 38.87 -33.46
CA GLY A 42 -6.56 38.82 -34.82
C GLY A 42 -5.02 38.79 -34.94
N SER A 43 -4.42 38.42 -36.08
CA SER A 43 -4.92 37.63 -37.23
C SER A 43 -3.76 37.21 -38.19
N HIS A 44 -4.09 36.38 -39.19
CA HIS A 44 -3.40 36.18 -40.47
C HIS A 44 -2.16 35.26 -40.61
N LEU A 45 -2.10 34.66 -41.81
CA LEU A 45 -1.15 33.67 -42.32
C LEU A 45 0.07 34.34 -42.98
N SER A 46 1.19 33.60 -43.08
CA SER A 46 2.12 33.70 -44.20
C SER A 46 2.87 32.39 -44.39
N ASP A 47 2.93 31.94 -45.65
CA ASP A 47 3.63 30.73 -46.10
C ASP A 47 5.08 31.08 -46.46
N LEU A 48 6.02 30.13 -46.34
CA LEU A 48 7.25 30.11 -47.13
C LEU A 48 7.97 28.75 -47.00
N SER A 49 8.29 28.15 -48.15
CA SER A 49 8.87 26.81 -48.25
C SER A 49 10.27 26.83 -48.86
N ARG A 50 11.23 26.03 -48.33
CA ARG A 50 12.01 25.06 -49.12
C ARG A 50 13.19 24.34 -48.42
N SER A 51 13.39 23.09 -48.88
CA SER A 51 14.68 22.40 -49.18
C SER A 51 15.37 21.48 -48.15
N ARG A 52 15.47 20.19 -48.54
CA ARG A 52 16.53 19.18 -48.25
C ARG A 52 16.66 18.72 -46.78
N SER A 53 16.96 17.45 -46.44
CA SER A 53 17.22 16.18 -47.16
C SER A 53 16.45 15.06 -46.41
N GLY A 54 16.14 13.87 -46.91
CA GLY A 54 16.86 13.03 -47.88
C GLY A 54 17.52 11.82 -47.20
N LEU A 55 16.78 11.09 -46.35
CA LEU A 55 17.16 9.81 -45.71
C LEU A 55 15.96 8.84 -45.75
N SER A 56 16.19 7.53 -45.59
CA SER A 56 15.17 6.51 -45.84
C SER A 56 14.24 6.26 -44.65
N ASN A 57 12.94 6.06 -44.94
CA ASN A 57 11.98 5.63 -43.92
C ASN A 57 12.19 4.18 -43.43
N ALA A 58 13.04 3.39 -44.11
CA ALA A 58 13.29 1.99 -43.76
C ALA A 58 14.22 1.87 -42.54
N GLU A 59 15.28 2.69 -42.49
CA GLU A 59 16.30 2.62 -41.42
C GLU A 59 15.75 3.08 -40.07
N THR A 60 14.92 4.14 -40.05
CA THR A 60 14.23 4.61 -38.85
C THR A 60 13.33 3.51 -38.26
N VAL A 61 12.57 2.80 -39.09
CA VAL A 61 11.69 1.69 -38.66
C VAL A 61 12.50 0.50 -38.16
N ALA A 62 13.66 0.20 -38.76
CA ALA A 62 14.55 -0.85 -38.29
C ALA A 62 15.12 -0.53 -36.89
N PHE A 63 15.65 0.68 -36.69
CA PHE A 63 16.21 1.11 -35.40
C PHE A 63 15.13 1.19 -34.30
N GLN A 64 13.91 1.64 -34.66
CA GLN A 64 12.80 1.74 -33.73
C GLN A 64 12.20 0.36 -33.36
N ARG A 65 12.23 -0.62 -34.28
CA ARG A 65 11.97 -2.04 -33.97
C ARG A 65 13.05 -2.64 -33.06
N GLN A 66 14.34 -2.37 -33.31
CA GLN A 66 15.41 -2.86 -32.43
C GLN A 66 15.37 -2.25 -31.03
N ARG A 67 14.96 -0.97 -30.87
CA ARG A 67 14.74 -0.37 -29.55
C ARG A 67 13.47 -0.82 -28.82
N THR A 68 12.44 -1.29 -29.53
CA THR A 68 11.22 -1.83 -28.88
C THR A 68 11.34 -3.31 -28.52
N ALA A 69 12.21 -4.07 -29.19
CA ALA A 69 12.46 -5.49 -28.91
C ALA A 69 13.18 -5.77 -27.57
N VAL A 70 13.72 -4.76 -26.89
CA VAL A 70 14.53 -4.90 -25.66
C VAL A 70 13.70 -4.66 -24.38
N LEU A 71 12.41 -4.29 -24.49
CA LEU A 71 11.58 -3.84 -23.35
C LEU A 71 10.32 -4.69 -23.07
N SER A 72 10.21 -5.92 -23.57
CA SER A 72 9.02 -6.76 -23.34
C SER A 72 9.26 -8.26 -23.03
N SER A 73 10.51 -8.72 -22.96
CA SER A 73 10.83 -10.02 -22.34
C SER A 73 10.89 -9.90 -20.81
N ALA A 74 9.73 -9.67 -20.20
CA ALA A 74 9.55 -9.91 -18.77
C ALA A 74 9.77 -11.42 -18.51
N ARG A 75 10.97 -11.79 -18.05
CA ARG A 75 11.33 -13.17 -17.68
C ARG A 75 10.37 -13.60 -16.57
N ARG A 76 9.36 -14.41 -16.92
CA ARG A 76 8.54 -15.09 -15.91
C ARG A 76 9.49 -15.92 -15.04
N LEU A 77 9.55 -15.61 -13.75
CA LEU A 77 10.26 -16.44 -12.81
C LEU A 77 9.65 -17.84 -12.80
N THR A 78 10.48 -18.86 -12.65
CA THR A 78 10.00 -20.16 -12.18
C THR A 78 9.44 -20.01 -10.76
N LEU A 79 8.51 -20.88 -10.38
CA LEU A 79 7.96 -20.95 -9.02
C LEU A 79 9.05 -21.09 -7.93
N SER A 80 10.19 -21.70 -8.28
CA SER A 80 11.35 -21.82 -7.39
C SER A 80 12.05 -20.46 -7.17
N GLU A 81 12.33 -19.72 -8.24
CA GLU A 81 12.93 -18.38 -8.17
C GLU A 81 12.02 -17.37 -7.47
N ALA A 82 10.71 -17.40 -7.75
CA ALA A 82 9.73 -16.54 -7.11
C ALA A 82 9.67 -16.81 -5.59
N LYS A 83 9.59 -18.09 -5.18
CA LYS A 83 9.64 -18.50 -3.77
C LYS A 83 10.94 -18.10 -3.09
N ALA A 84 12.08 -18.26 -3.74
CA ALA A 84 13.37 -17.84 -3.22
C ALA A 84 13.43 -16.31 -3.01
N ALA A 85 12.99 -15.53 -4.00
CA ALA A 85 12.99 -14.07 -3.93
C ALA A 85 12.15 -13.53 -2.75
N VAL A 86 10.91 -13.99 -2.55
CA VAL A 86 10.11 -13.57 -1.38
C VAL A 86 10.72 -14.05 -0.06
N THR A 87 11.32 -15.23 -0.03
CA THR A 87 11.98 -15.76 1.17
C THR A 87 13.22 -14.93 1.55
N ASP A 88 13.98 -14.45 0.57
CA ASP A 88 15.19 -13.66 0.80
C ASP A 88 14.91 -12.18 1.04
N VAL A 89 13.86 -11.59 0.46
CA VAL A 89 13.36 -10.27 0.87
C VAL A 89 12.79 -10.34 2.29
N LEU A 90 12.06 -11.40 2.64
CA LEU A 90 11.57 -11.59 4.01
C LEU A 90 12.70 -11.59 5.04
N LYS A 91 13.82 -12.28 4.75
CA LYS A 91 15.02 -12.22 5.59
C LYS A 91 15.56 -10.80 5.65
N LEU A 92 15.91 -10.22 4.49
CA LEU A 92 16.50 -8.88 4.36
C LEU A 92 15.73 -7.81 5.15
N VAL A 93 14.42 -7.68 4.92
CA VAL A 93 13.59 -6.68 5.61
C VAL A 93 13.57 -6.93 7.12
N ARG A 94 13.59 -8.19 7.55
CA ARG A 94 13.57 -8.54 8.97
C ARG A 94 14.93 -8.44 9.66
N ASP A 95 16.03 -8.63 8.94
CA ASP A 95 17.39 -8.47 9.46
C ASP A 95 17.80 -6.99 9.51
N THR A 96 17.47 -6.21 8.48
CA THR A 96 17.81 -4.78 8.41
C THR A 96 16.86 -3.94 9.28
N TYR A 97 15.54 -4.09 9.14
CA TYR A 97 14.59 -3.12 9.71
C TYR A 97 13.77 -3.64 10.90
N TYR A 98 13.51 -4.95 11.04
CA TYR A 98 12.66 -5.45 12.14
C TYR A 98 13.39 -6.01 13.37
N ARG A 99 14.54 -6.68 13.19
CA ARG A 99 15.29 -7.32 14.29
C ARG A 99 16.06 -6.32 15.17
N PRO A 100 16.85 -5.36 14.63
CA PRO A 100 17.61 -4.41 15.45
C PRO A 100 16.73 -3.44 16.23
N ASN A 101 15.62 -3.04 15.60
CA ASN A 101 14.74 -1.96 16.00
C ASN A 101 13.74 -2.31 17.10
N LEU A 102 12.95 -1.32 17.54
CA LEU A 102 11.77 -1.57 18.38
C LEU A 102 10.83 -2.53 17.64
N LYS A 103 10.29 -3.51 18.36
CA LYS A 103 9.23 -4.38 17.83
C LYS A 103 7.97 -3.53 17.65
N SER A 104 7.08 -3.96 16.74
CA SER A 104 5.86 -3.20 16.40
C SER A 104 5.07 -2.74 17.63
N GLY A 105 4.48 -1.54 17.55
CA GLY A 105 3.52 -1.05 18.54
C GLY A 105 2.20 -1.84 18.54
N ASN A 106 1.75 -2.35 17.38
CA ASN A 106 0.51 -3.14 17.26
C ASN A 106 0.66 -4.63 17.66
N LYS A 107 1.74 -5.00 18.37
CA LYS A 107 1.96 -6.37 18.87
C LYS A 107 2.75 -6.33 20.18
N VAL A 108 2.14 -6.84 21.24
CA VAL A 108 2.69 -6.77 22.61
C VAL A 108 2.69 -8.14 23.29
N HIS A 109 3.47 -8.27 24.36
CA HIS A 109 3.29 -9.29 25.39
C HIS A 109 2.24 -8.84 26.41
N GLY A 110 1.19 -9.64 26.63
CA GLY A 110 0.12 -9.31 27.57
C GLY A 110 0.56 -9.28 29.03
N ASP A 111 1.68 -9.93 29.34
CA ASP A 111 2.34 -10.02 30.64
C ASP A 111 3.62 -9.15 30.76
N GLY A 112 3.98 -8.41 29.70
CA GLY A 112 5.28 -7.71 29.59
C GLY A 112 5.51 -6.51 30.53
N GLY A 113 4.51 -6.12 31.33
CA GLY A 113 4.65 -5.10 32.37
C GLY A 113 4.97 -3.67 31.87
N PRO A 114 5.50 -2.80 32.75
CA PRO A 114 5.74 -1.39 32.42
C PRO A 114 6.77 -1.16 31.30
N GLU A 115 7.80 -2.02 31.21
CA GLU A 115 8.83 -1.91 30.16
C GLU A 115 8.25 -2.17 28.76
N GLU A 116 7.36 -3.16 28.64
CA GLU A 116 6.64 -3.45 27.39
C GLU A 116 5.69 -2.31 27.00
N ALA A 117 5.03 -1.67 27.97
CA ALA A 117 4.19 -0.50 27.72
C ALA A 117 5.02 0.69 27.18
N VAL A 118 6.18 0.99 27.80
CA VAL A 118 7.10 2.04 27.31
C VAL A 118 7.68 1.69 25.94
N ARG A 119 7.99 0.42 25.67
CA ARG A 119 8.39 -0.05 24.32
C ARG A 119 7.26 0.17 23.31
N GLN A 120 6.03 -0.20 23.65
CA GLN A 120 4.86 -0.06 22.79
C GLN A 120 4.59 1.41 22.47
N GLU A 121 4.64 2.30 23.47
CA GLU A 121 4.47 3.75 23.28
C GLU A 121 5.53 4.32 22.34
N ARG A 122 6.81 4.07 22.61
CA ARG A 122 7.92 4.49 21.71
C ARG A 122 7.76 3.97 20.29
N ALA A 123 7.40 2.69 20.14
CA ALA A 123 7.18 2.07 18.83
C ALA A 123 5.94 2.63 18.10
N THR A 124 4.95 3.17 18.83
CA THR A 124 3.76 3.81 18.27
C THR A 124 4.09 5.24 17.83
N LEU A 125 4.77 6.02 18.67
CA LEU A 125 5.21 7.38 18.35
C LEU A 125 6.18 7.42 17.16
N GLU A 126 7.06 6.42 17.04
CA GLU A 126 7.98 6.32 15.90
C GLU A 126 7.25 5.99 14.59
N VAL A 127 6.22 5.14 14.62
CA VAL A 127 5.38 4.89 13.44
C VAL A 127 4.52 6.10 13.08
N GLU A 128 4.02 6.85 14.07
CA GLU A 128 3.39 8.15 13.87
C GLU A 128 4.36 9.16 13.22
N ARG A 129 5.64 9.20 13.64
CA ARG A 129 6.69 10.02 13.02
C ARG A 129 6.95 9.63 11.56
N ILE A 130 7.05 8.34 11.26
CA ILE A 130 7.29 7.80 9.91
C ILE A 130 6.16 8.22 8.97
N ARG A 131 4.89 8.01 9.38
CA ARG A 131 3.70 8.35 8.57
C ARG A 131 3.48 9.86 8.39
N ALA A 132 4.10 10.69 9.22
CA ALA A 132 4.10 12.14 9.06
C ALA A 132 5.13 12.67 8.03
N GLN A 133 5.99 11.81 7.45
CA GLN A 133 6.97 12.24 6.45
C GLN A 133 6.38 12.26 5.03
N ALA A 134 6.85 13.19 4.21
CA ALA A 134 6.45 13.30 2.79
C ALA A 134 7.04 12.19 1.89
N ASP A 135 8.10 11.52 2.34
CA ASP A 135 8.69 10.34 1.69
C ASP A 135 8.54 9.13 2.63
N PRO A 136 7.46 8.33 2.49
CA PRO A 136 7.16 7.23 3.40
C PRO A 136 8.14 6.07 3.24
N LEU A 137 8.75 5.88 2.05
CA LEU A 137 9.71 4.80 1.83
C LEU A 137 11.02 5.13 2.55
N LYS A 138 11.58 6.32 2.33
CA LYS A 138 12.78 6.77 3.04
C LYS A 138 12.55 6.78 4.55
N ALA A 139 11.40 7.29 5.01
CA ALA A 139 11.07 7.32 6.43
C ALA A 139 10.98 5.92 7.05
N ALA A 140 10.44 4.94 6.32
CA ALA A 140 10.44 3.54 6.75
C ALA A 140 11.86 2.93 6.76
N MET A 141 12.72 3.25 5.79
CA MET A 141 14.11 2.78 5.75
C MET A 141 14.97 3.37 6.89
N GLU A 142 14.69 4.61 7.31
CA GLU A 142 15.35 5.32 8.41
C GLU A 142 14.67 5.09 9.78
N GLY A 143 13.58 4.29 9.84
CA GLY A 143 12.73 4.16 11.02
C GLY A 143 13.24 3.19 12.10
N GLU A 144 13.04 3.53 13.38
CA GLU A 144 13.37 2.71 14.55
C GLU A 144 12.23 1.76 14.99
N ALA A 145 11.06 1.79 14.34
CA ALA A 145 9.91 0.92 14.60
C ALA A 145 8.99 0.80 13.38
N HIS A 146 8.30 -0.34 13.23
CA HIS A 146 7.43 -0.60 12.07
C HIS A 146 6.21 -1.47 12.42
N GLN A 147 5.06 -1.15 11.81
CA GLN A 147 3.87 -2.00 11.74
C GLN A 147 3.87 -2.80 10.42
N CYS A 148 2.75 -3.44 10.08
CA CYS A 148 2.60 -4.18 8.82
C CYS A 148 2.73 -3.26 7.60
N GLN A 149 2.10 -2.09 7.60
CA GLN A 149 2.14 -1.12 6.50
C GLN A 149 3.56 -0.75 6.05
N GLU A 150 4.43 -0.35 6.98
CA GLU A 150 5.81 0.05 6.64
C GLU A 150 6.66 -1.16 6.23
N LEU A 151 6.43 -2.32 6.84
CA LEU A 151 7.13 -3.56 6.48
C LEU A 151 6.70 -4.11 5.11
N ALA A 152 5.43 -3.95 4.74
CA ALA A 152 4.91 -4.27 3.41
C ALA A 152 5.49 -3.33 2.34
N LEU A 153 5.55 -2.02 2.62
CA LEU A 153 6.22 -1.03 1.76
C LEU A 153 7.70 -1.37 1.53
N LEU A 154 8.44 -1.66 2.60
CA LEU A 154 9.84 -2.09 2.52
C LEU A 154 10.00 -3.39 1.72
N ALA A 155 9.14 -4.38 1.95
CA ALA A 155 9.18 -5.64 1.20
C ALA A 155 8.84 -5.45 -0.29
N MET A 156 7.82 -4.65 -0.62
CA MET A 156 7.46 -4.32 -2.00
C MET A 156 8.63 -3.66 -2.72
N HIS A 157 9.27 -2.65 -2.12
CA HIS A 157 10.45 -1.99 -2.66
C HIS A 157 11.60 -2.97 -2.92
N HIS A 158 11.98 -3.78 -1.94
CA HIS A 158 13.06 -4.79 -2.06
C HIS A 158 12.74 -5.95 -3.03
N LEU A 159 11.47 -6.12 -3.43
CA LEU A 159 11.05 -7.01 -4.52
C LEU A 159 11.11 -6.30 -5.88
N GLN A 160 10.71 -5.02 -5.95
CA GLN A 160 10.79 -4.19 -7.17
C GLN A 160 12.25 -3.95 -7.60
N GLU A 161 13.18 -3.73 -6.67
CA GLU A 161 14.63 -3.63 -6.97
C GLU A 161 15.19 -4.89 -7.64
N ARG A 162 14.57 -6.06 -7.40
CA ARG A 162 14.90 -7.34 -8.05
C ARG A 162 14.23 -7.51 -9.42
N GLY A 163 13.61 -6.46 -9.95
CA GLY A 163 12.90 -6.45 -11.22
C GLY A 163 11.56 -7.19 -11.20
N LEU A 164 10.95 -7.38 -10.02
CA LEU A 164 9.70 -8.13 -9.88
C LEU A 164 8.50 -7.19 -9.89
N ASN A 165 7.40 -7.63 -10.52
CA ASN A 165 6.10 -6.97 -10.35
C ASN A 165 5.60 -7.26 -8.94
N ALA A 166 5.90 -6.34 -8.01
CA ALA A 166 5.50 -6.41 -6.61
C ALA A 166 4.60 -5.23 -6.25
N GLN A 167 3.60 -5.50 -5.42
CA GLN A 167 2.58 -4.55 -4.99
C GLN A 167 2.30 -4.77 -3.50
N ILE A 168 1.74 -3.77 -2.82
CA ILE A 168 1.12 -3.97 -1.51
C ILE A 168 -0.23 -4.69 -1.74
N LEU A 169 -0.64 -5.46 -0.73
CA LEU A 169 -1.95 -6.09 -0.63
C LEU A 169 -2.51 -5.74 0.75
N GLU A 170 -3.59 -4.94 0.75
CA GLU A 170 -4.39 -4.64 1.93
C GLU A 170 -5.35 -5.82 2.19
N LEU A 171 -5.44 -6.27 3.44
CA LEU A 171 -6.26 -7.40 3.89
C LEU A 171 -7.34 -6.90 4.87
N GLY A 172 -8.60 -7.13 4.51
CA GLY A 172 -9.77 -6.43 5.09
C GLY A 172 -10.23 -5.30 4.17
N GLY A 173 -11.33 -4.63 4.53
CA GLY A 173 -11.89 -3.51 3.76
C GLY A 173 -13.39 -3.30 3.96
N ASP A 174 -14.10 -4.35 4.40
CA ASP A 174 -15.55 -4.41 4.65
C ASP A 174 -16.05 -3.35 5.66
N ASP A 175 -16.31 -2.13 5.19
CA ASP A 175 -16.79 -0.92 5.92
C ASP A 175 -15.92 -0.39 7.11
N GLU A 176 -15.15 -1.23 7.82
CA GLU A 176 -14.32 -0.83 8.98
C GLU A 176 -12.79 -0.74 8.72
N GLY A 177 -12.36 -0.91 7.47
CA GLY A 177 -10.99 -0.56 7.02
C GLY A 177 -9.96 -1.70 7.00
N VAL A 178 -8.68 -1.33 6.80
CA VAL A 178 -7.58 -2.27 6.56
C VAL A 178 -7.10 -2.90 7.88
N ALA A 179 -7.17 -4.23 7.96
CA ALA A 179 -6.73 -4.97 9.15
C ALA A 179 -5.23 -5.29 9.11
N HIS A 180 -4.68 -5.68 7.95
CA HIS A 180 -3.28 -6.10 7.84
C HIS A 180 -2.72 -5.90 6.43
N ASP A 181 -1.45 -5.51 6.34
CA ASP A 181 -0.75 -5.24 5.08
C ASP A 181 0.35 -6.28 4.80
N VAL A 182 0.45 -6.73 3.56
CA VAL A 182 1.53 -7.61 3.07
C VAL A 182 2.04 -7.15 1.71
N ALA A 183 3.24 -7.56 1.32
CA ALA A 183 3.68 -7.43 -0.07
C ALA A 183 3.37 -8.70 -0.86
N ILE A 184 2.99 -8.56 -2.13
CA ILE A 184 2.81 -9.70 -3.05
C ILE A 184 3.63 -9.55 -4.32
N ILE A 185 3.95 -10.67 -4.97
CA ILE A 185 4.45 -10.71 -6.36
C ILE A 185 3.58 -11.64 -7.21
N GLY A 186 3.58 -11.40 -8.52
CA GLY A 186 2.95 -12.28 -9.53
C GLY A 186 1.77 -11.63 -10.25
N PRO A 187 1.06 -12.38 -11.12
CA PRO A 187 -0.14 -11.90 -11.81
C PRO A 187 -1.36 -11.95 -10.88
N ALA A 188 -1.49 -10.94 -10.02
CA ALA A 188 -2.65 -10.75 -9.17
C ALA A 188 -3.88 -10.33 -10.01
N PRO A 189 -5.02 -11.06 -9.98
CA PRO A 189 -6.23 -10.64 -10.69
C PRO A 189 -6.89 -9.44 -10.00
N ASN A 190 -7.53 -8.56 -10.76
CA ASN A 190 -8.28 -7.41 -10.24
C ASN A 190 -9.73 -7.45 -10.76
N PRO A 191 -10.77 -7.50 -9.89
CA PRO A 191 -10.68 -7.58 -8.43
C PRO A 191 -10.12 -8.92 -7.94
N LEU A 192 -9.55 -8.94 -6.73
CA LEU A 192 -9.06 -10.15 -6.09
C LEU A 192 -10.21 -10.95 -5.46
N PRO A 193 -10.28 -12.28 -5.66
CA PRO A 193 -11.18 -13.13 -4.86
C PRO A 193 -10.77 -13.13 -3.39
N ALA A 194 -11.71 -13.02 -2.44
CA ALA A 194 -11.40 -13.06 -1.01
C ALA A 194 -10.66 -14.34 -0.56
N ASP A 195 -11.06 -15.51 -1.09
CA ASP A 195 -10.36 -16.77 -0.81
C ASP A 195 -9.11 -16.95 -1.68
N MET A 196 -7.95 -16.66 -1.07
CA MET A 196 -6.62 -16.76 -1.67
C MET A 196 -6.26 -18.17 -2.20
N LYS A 197 -6.98 -19.23 -1.80
CA LYS A 197 -6.83 -20.57 -2.38
C LYS A 197 -7.14 -20.60 -3.88
N ASN A 198 -7.98 -19.70 -4.37
CA ASN A 198 -8.41 -19.64 -5.77
C ASN A 198 -7.48 -18.80 -6.67
N TRP A 199 -6.47 -18.13 -6.10
CA TRP A 199 -5.55 -17.26 -6.85
C TRP A 199 -4.61 -18.05 -7.77
N PRO A 200 -3.94 -17.39 -8.74
CA PRO A 200 -2.94 -18.05 -9.58
C PRO A 200 -1.77 -18.65 -8.76
N ALA A 201 -1.22 -19.76 -9.24
CA ALA A 201 -0.20 -20.52 -8.51
C ALA A 201 1.19 -19.84 -8.45
N ASP A 202 1.38 -18.80 -9.27
CA ASP A 202 2.56 -17.94 -9.34
C ASP A 202 2.42 -16.63 -8.54
N VAL A 203 1.34 -16.44 -7.77
CA VAL A 203 1.23 -15.36 -6.78
C VAL A 203 1.81 -15.79 -5.42
N TYR A 204 2.75 -14.99 -4.91
CA TYR A 204 3.44 -15.21 -3.63
C TYR A 204 3.26 -14.04 -2.69
N VAL A 205 3.20 -14.32 -1.39
CA VAL A 205 3.09 -13.34 -0.30
C VAL A 205 4.41 -13.23 0.44
N CYS A 206 4.78 -12.01 0.82
CA CYS A 206 5.87 -11.67 1.72
C CYS A 206 5.32 -10.80 2.86
N ASP A 207 5.27 -11.36 4.07
CA ASP A 207 4.82 -10.68 5.29
C ASP A 207 5.96 -10.65 6.32
N PRO A 208 6.69 -9.51 6.43
CA PRO A 208 7.76 -9.36 7.42
C PRO A 208 7.24 -9.14 8.85
N TRP A 209 5.99 -8.74 9.05
CA TRP A 209 5.41 -8.51 10.38
C TRP A 209 5.07 -9.82 11.09
N SER A 210 4.49 -10.78 10.35
CA SER A 210 4.19 -12.13 10.82
C SER A 210 5.32 -13.15 10.58
N ASN A 211 6.32 -12.81 9.77
CA ASN A 211 7.39 -13.71 9.32
C ASN A 211 6.81 -14.90 8.52
N ILE A 212 6.20 -14.61 7.37
CA ILE A 212 5.68 -15.57 6.40
C ILE A 212 6.17 -15.20 5.00
N ALA A 213 6.64 -16.20 4.24
CA ALA A 213 6.86 -16.11 2.80
C ALA A 213 6.42 -17.43 2.17
N CYS A 214 5.36 -17.40 1.35
CA CYS A 214 4.70 -18.59 0.82
C CYS A 214 3.90 -18.27 -0.46
N SER A 215 3.27 -19.28 -1.08
CA SER A 215 2.27 -19.00 -2.11
C SER A 215 1.04 -18.33 -1.48
N ALA A 216 0.26 -17.57 -2.27
CA ALA A 216 -1.00 -17.01 -1.79
C ALA A 216 -1.98 -18.10 -1.29
N LYS A 217 -1.97 -19.28 -1.92
CA LYS A 217 -2.82 -20.42 -1.53
C LYS A 217 -2.48 -20.99 -0.14
N ASP A 218 -1.20 -20.96 0.23
CA ASP A 218 -0.72 -21.43 1.55
C ASP A 218 -0.94 -20.39 2.66
N TYR A 219 -1.02 -19.11 2.31
CA TYR A 219 -1.00 -18.00 3.27
C TYR A 219 -2.05 -18.11 4.38
N PRO A 220 -3.33 -18.46 4.13
CA PRO A 220 -4.32 -18.60 5.21
C PRO A 220 -3.94 -19.65 6.27
N LYS A 221 -3.29 -20.75 5.86
CA LYS A 221 -2.81 -21.80 6.76
C LYS A 221 -1.61 -21.32 7.58
N GLU A 222 -0.63 -20.71 6.92
CA GLU A 222 0.58 -20.21 7.58
C GLU A 222 0.28 -19.03 8.54
N PHE A 223 -0.69 -18.17 8.19
CA PHE A 223 -1.16 -17.10 9.05
C PHE A 223 -1.90 -17.64 10.28
N THR A 224 -2.85 -18.57 10.11
CA THR A 224 -3.55 -19.23 11.23
C THR A 224 -2.56 -19.92 12.18
N SER A 225 -1.58 -20.64 11.63
CA SER A 225 -0.49 -21.28 12.38
C SER A 225 0.36 -20.25 13.15
N LYS A 226 0.64 -19.10 12.54
CA LYS A 226 1.40 -18.00 13.15
C LYS A 226 0.65 -17.34 14.30
N MET A 227 -0.64 -17.06 14.11
CA MET A 227 -1.50 -16.46 15.13
C MET A 227 -1.56 -17.35 16.36
N LYS A 228 -1.87 -18.65 16.20
CA LYS A 228 -1.85 -19.59 17.32
C LYS A 228 -0.49 -19.59 18.04
N LYS A 229 0.63 -19.66 17.31
CA LYS A 229 1.98 -19.61 17.91
C LYS A 229 2.29 -18.31 18.67
N TRP A 230 1.59 -17.21 18.39
CA TRP A 230 1.72 -15.96 19.17
C TRP A 230 0.85 -15.95 20.41
N GLU A 231 -0.34 -16.53 20.34
CA GLU A 231 -1.24 -16.71 21.48
C GLU A 231 -0.66 -17.71 22.51
N ASP A 232 -0.17 -18.85 22.03
CA ASP A 232 0.61 -19.84 22.80
C ASP A 232 1.87 -19.21 23.46
N ALA A 233 2.27 -18.00 23.04
CA ALA A 233 3.42 -17.24 23.54
C ALA A 233 3.03 -15.94 24.28
N GLY A 234 1.78 -15.82 24.76
CA GLY A 234 1.31 -14.72 25.60
C GLY A 234 1.16 -13.36 24.90
N LYS A 235 1.13 -13.33 23.57
CA LYS A 235 1.09 -12.08 22.80
C LYS A 235 -0.33 -11.64 22.51
N LEU A 236 -0.51 -10.33 22.32
CA LEU A 236 -1.73 -9.70 21.82
C LEU A 236 -1.44 -8.92 20.53
N VAL A 237 -2.45 -8.76 19.68
CA VAL A 237 -2.41 -7.97 18.45
C VAL A 237 -3.34 -6.76 18.55
N GLY A 238 -2.90 -5.60 18.06
CA GLY A 238 -3.69 -4.37 18.03
C GLY A 238 -4.60 -4.34 16.81
N TYR A 239 -5.91 -4.33 17.04
CA TYR A 239 -6.97 -4.42 16.05
C TYR A 239 -8.10 -3.44 16.41
N GLN A 240 -8.36 -2.47 15.54
CA GLN A 240 -9.52 -1.57 15.68
C GLN A 240 -10.81 -2.33 15.35
N PRO A 241 -11.97 -1.96 15.96
CA PRO A 241 -12.15 -0.99 17.05
C PRO A 241 -11.88 -1.57 18.46
N LYS A 242 -11.47 -2.85 18.56
CA LYS A 242 -11.39 -3.61 19.84
C LYS A 242 -10.20 -3.26 20.75
N GLY A 243 -9.13 -2.67 20.22
CA GLY A 243 -7.88 -2.46 20.96
C GLY A 243 -6.95 -3.67 20.86
N PHE A 244 -6.41 -4.17 21.97
CA PHE A 244 -5.58 -5.39 21.96
C PHE A 244 -6.44 -6.64 22.13
N VAL A 245 -6.33 -7.57 21.18
CA VAL A 245 -7.05 -8.84 21.16
C VAL A 245 -6.11 -10.04 21.14
N LEU A 246 -6.65 -11.22 21.44
CA LEU A 246 -5.95 -12.48 21.23
C LEU A 246 -5.60 -12.65 19.74
N PRO A 247 -4.41 -13.17 19.38
CA PRO A 247 -4.04 -13.41 18.00
C PRO A 247 -5.00 -14.34 17.24
N THR A 248 -5.75 -15.22 17.92
CA THR A 248 -6.82 -16.02 17.31
C THR A 248 -8.23 -15.46 17.48
N ASP A 249 -8.41 -14.18 17.85
CA ASP A 249 -9.73 -13.52 17.87
C ASP A 249 -10.43 -13.74 16.51
N ARG A 250 -11.66 -14.25 16.58
CA ARG A 250 -12.37 -14.75 15.41
C ARG A 250 -12.59 -13.67 14.35
N GLN A 251 -12.72 -12.39 14.75
CA GLN A 251 -12.95 -11.30 13.81
C GLN A 251 -11.63 -10.86 13.17
N TRP A 252 -10.59 -10.64 13.97
CA TRP A 252 -9.22 -10.38 13.47
C TRP A 252 -8.76 -11.43 12.44
N VAL A 253 -8.94 -12.72 12.74
CA VAL A 253 -8.58 -13.80 11.81
C VAL A 253 -9.51 -13.85 10.59
N ASN A 254 -10.81 -13.55 10.76
CA ASN A 254 -11.76 -13.51 9.66
C ASN A 254 -11.42 -12.39 8.67
N ASP A 255 -11.18 -11.17 9.13
CA ASP A 255 -11.07 -10.01 8.25
C ASP A 255 -9.81 -10.12 7.37
N VAL A 256 -8.69 -10.53 7.98
CA VAL A 256 -7.44 -10.81 7.26
C VAL A 256 -7.61 -11.95 6.22
N LEU A 257 -8.31 -13.04 6.56
CA LEU A 257 -8.38 -14.24 5.70
C LEU A 257 -9.58 -14.30 4.75
N HIS A 258 -10.66 -13.58 5.02
CA HIS A 258 -11.98 -13.73 4.39
C HIS A 258 -12.69 -12.41 4.05
N GLY A 259 -12.29 -11.28 4.64
CA GLY A 259 -12.73 -9.94 4.18
C GLY A 259 -12.10 -9.55 2.84
N GLU A 260 -12.22 -8.28 2.46
CA GLU A 260 -11.71 -7.77 1.18
C GLU A 260 -10.19 -7.87 1.01
N LYS A 261 -9.74 -7.71 -0.25
CA LYS A 261 -8.38 -7.94 -0.73
C LYS A 261 -8.06 -6.89 -1.80
N MET A 262 -7.30 -5.85 -1.46
CA MET A 262 -7.13 -4.65 -2.29
C MET A 262 -5.67 -4.38 -2.66
N ILE A 263 -5.45 -3.75 -3.82
CA ILE A 263 -4.15 -3.36 -4.42
C ILE A 263 -4.27 -1.92 -4.93
#